data_AF-D5UIM1-F1
#
_entry.id   AF-D5UIM1-F1
#
_cell.length_a   1.000
_cell.length_b   1.000
_cell.length_c   1.000
_cell.angle_alpha   90.00
_cell.angle_beta   90.00
_cell.angle_gamma   90.00
#
_symmetry.space_group_name_H-M   'P 1'
#
loop_
_entity.id
_entity.type
_entity.pdbx_description
1 polymer ?
#
loop_
_entity_poly.entity_id
_entity_poly.type
_entity_poly.pdbx_seq_one_letter_code
_entity_poly.pdbx_strand_id
1 'polypeptide(L)'
;MPVDVAAASAALHAQWDRLHDWVGLMADPRLGREESVLEGWSITELWAHLGRAMDALADCTPLPAGTVPLSLGEYLGTYPDRAADIAETTRRLAAEHATDPVGYVTASARAAFATLDALGSGDPVVQARRGPVRLSTMVVSRVVELVVHGDDLLRSVRRARGRDSVADPVDPGALALVADELLAIVRARGGWDLEVVDARRWVRLAAGRAPYDVDELALALQARYTSDAVPDLGRMLPLL
;
A
#
# COMPACT_ATOMS: atom_id res chain seq x y z
N MET A 1 -6.70 -18.64 -2.79
CA MET A 1 -5.84 -18.81 -3.99
C MET A 1 -5.04 -17.53 -4.14
N PRO A 2 -3.76 -17.58 -4.54
CA PRO A 2 -3.00 -16.35 -4.77
C PRO A 2 -3.69 -15.51 -5.85
N VAL A 3 -3.77 -14.20 -5.61
CA VAL A 3 -4.34 -13.22 -6.55
C VAL A 3 -3.55 -13.27 -7.86
N ASP A 4 -4.27 -13.37 -8.99
CA ASP A 4 -3.64 -13.31 -10.31
C ASP A 4 -3.35 -11.87 -10.75
N VAL A 5 -2.54 -11.72 -11.80
CA VAL A 5 -2.14 -10.40 -12.31
C VAL A 5 -3.34 -9.56 -12.75
N ALA A 6 -4.40 -10.18 -13.30
CA ALA A 6 -5.56 -9.46 -13.79
C ALA A 6 -6.37 -8.85 -12.64
N ALA A 7 -6.63 -9.63 -11.59
CA ALA A 7 -7.30 -9.17 -10.38
C ALA A 7 -6.46 -8.11 -9.64
N ALA A 8 -5.15 -8.31 -9.49
CA ALA A 8 -4.26 -7.31 -8.90
C ALA A 8 -4.21 -6.01 -9.71
N SER A 9 -4.16 -6.11 -11.04
CA SER A 9 -4.17 -4.98 -11.96
C SER A 9 -5.47 -4.18 -11.86
N ALA A 10 -6.62 -4.86 -11.85
CA ALA A 10 -7.91 -4.22 -11.71
C ALA A 10 -8.02 -3.45 -10.38
N ALA A 11 -7.56 -4.05 -9.27
CA ALA A 11 -7.51 -3.38 -7.97
C ALA A 11 -6.56 -2.17 -7.96
N LEU A 12 -5.41 -2.26 -8.62
CA LEU A 12 -4.46 -1.15 -8.74
C LEU A 12 -5.06 0.03 -9.51
N HIS A 13 -5.70 -0.24 -10.65
CA HIS A 13 -6.39 0.80 -11.43
C HIS A 13 -7.53 1.45 -10.63
N ALA A 14 -8.40 0.64 -10.02
CA ALA A 14 -9.52 1.16 -9.24
C ALA A 14 -9.04 2.03 -8.05
N GLN A 15 -7.99 1.59 -7.35
CA GLN A 15 -7.39 2.37 -6.27
C GLN A 15 -6.73 3.66 -6.78
N TRP A 16 -6.02 3.60 -7.91
CA TRP A 16 -5.41 4.78 -8.51
C TRP A 16 -6.46 5.80 -8.96
N ASP A 17 -7.57 5.38 -9.55
CA ASP A 17 -8.63 6.29 -9.99
C ASP A 17 -9.19 7.12 -8.82
N ARG A 18 -9.40 6.48 -7.65
CA ARG A 18 -9.81 7.18 -6.42
C ARG A 18 -8.81 8.22 -5.95
N LEU A 19 -7.51 7.92 -6.06
CA LEU A 19 -6.43 8.84 -5.72
C LEU A 19 -6.27 9.94 -6.78
N HIS A 20 -6.53 9.64 -8.05
CA HIS A 20 -6.45 10.61 -9.13
C HIS A 20 -7.55 11.68 -9.02
N ASP A 21 -8.72 11.33 -8.50
CA ASP A 21 -9.78 12.30 -8.19
C ASP A 21 -9.34 13.37 -7.16
N TRP A 22 -8.26 13.10 -6.41
CA TRP A 22 -7.69 14.02 -5.41
C TRP A 22 -6.67 15.02 -5.97
N VAL A 23 -6.32 14.96 -7.26
CA VAL A 23 -5.29 15.86 -7.85
C VAL A 23 -5.59 17.35 -7.62
N GLY A 24 -6.86 17.75 -7.63
CA GLY A 24 -7.25 19.14 -7.35
C GLY A 24 -6.94 19.58 -5.93
N LEU A 25 -7.00 18.67 -4.95
CA LEU A 25 -6.57 18.94 -3.58
C LEU A 25 -5.05 19.01 -3.50
N MET A 26 -4.36 18.09 -4.16
CA MET A 26 -2.89 17.98 -4.11
C MET A 26 -2.19 19.11 -4.89
N ALA A 27 -2.90 19.77 -5.79
CA ALA A 27 -2.42 20.98 -6.47
C ALA A 27 -2.42 22.23 -5.57
N ASP A 28 -3.10 22.23 -4.41
CA ASP A 28 -3.10 23.36 -3.48
C ASP A 28 -1.78 23.42 -2.67
N PRO A 29 -0.91 24.42 -2.90
CA PRO A 29 0.37 24.51 -2.19
C PRO A 29 0.22 24.82 -0.69
N ARG A 30 -0.95 25.31 -0.25
CA ARG A 30 -1.20 25.54 1.18
C ARG A 30 -1.47 24.22 1.87
N LEU A 31 -2.39 23.42 1.33
CA LEU A 31 -2.66 22.07 1.84
C LEU A 31 -1.41 21.19 1.81
N GLY A 32 -0.63 21.26 0.73
CA GLY A 32 0.59 20.48 0.57
C GLY A 32 1.64 20.69 1.68
N ARG A 33 1.72 21.89 2.27
CA ARG A 33 2.66 22.23 3.35
C ARG A 33 2.20 21.81 4.74
N GLU A 34 0.93 21.46 4.91
CA GLU A 34 0.42 20.97 6.18
C GLU A 34 1.06 19.64 6.54
N GLU A 35 1.18 19.36 7.84
CA GLU A 35 1.69 18.09 8.33
C GLU A 35 0.73 16.95 7.98
N SER A 36 1.30 15.83 7.55
CA SER A 36 0.57 14.58 7.39
C SER A 36 0.42 13.86 8.74
N VAL A 37 -0.30 12.74 8.74
CA VAL A 37 -0.35 11.83 9.90
C VAL A 37 0.93 11.00 10.07
N LEU A 38 1.83 11.02 9.09
CA LEU A 38 3.16 10.43 9.23
C LEU A 38 4.10 11.48 9.81
N GLU A 39 4.74 11.14 10.94
CA GLU A 39 5.62 12.05 11.65
C GLU A 39 6.76 12.55 10.76
N GLY A 40 6.95 13.87 10.73
CA GLY A 40 8.01 14.51 9.95
C GLY A 40 7.76 14.58 8.45
N TRP A 41 6.54 14.27 7.99
CA TRP A 41 6.15 14.35 6.58
C TRP A 41 5.02 15.36 6.39
N SER A 42 5.14 16.20 5.38
CA SER A 42 4.07 17.02 4.82
C SER A 42 3.11 16.19 3.94
N ILE A 43 1.93 16.75 3.64
CA ILE A 43 0.99 16.13 2.71
C ILE A 43 1.60 15.98 1.31
N THR A 44 2.39 16.94 0.84
CA THR A 44 3.08 16.83 -0.46
C THR A 44 4.13 15.72 -0.47
N GLU A 45 4.86 15.50 0.62
CA GLU A 45 5.81 14.38 0.70
C GLU A 45 5.09 13.03 0.70
N LEU A 46 3.97 12.93 1.41
CA LEU A 46 3.12 11.72 1.37
C LEU A 46 2.57 11.47 -0.04
N TRP A 47 2.13 12.51 -0.75
CA TRP A 47 1.70 12.41 -2.14
C TRP A 47 2.84 11.97 -3.07
N ALA A 48 4.04 12.56 -2.94
CA ALA A 48 5.22 12.17 -3.71
C ALA A 48 5.61 10.70 -3.47
N HIS A 49 5.41 10.18 -2.26
CA HIS A 49 5.66 8.76 -1.98
C HIS A 49 4.75 7.81 -2.76
N LEU A 50 3.50 8.21 -3.06
CA LEU A 50 2.63 7.43 -3.94
C LEU A 50 3.21 7.33 -5.36
N GLY A 51 3.75 8.44 -5.89
CA GLY A 51 4.44 8.44 -7.18
C GLY A 51 5.65 7.48 -7.17
N ARG A 52 6.48 7.59 -6.12
CA ARG A 52 7.62 6.70 -5.94
C ARG A 52 7.22 5.23 -5.81
N ALA A 53 6.08 4.97 -5.18
CA ALA A 53 5.54 3.63 -5.08
C ALA A 53 5.23 3.10 -6.47
N MET A 54 4.59 3.89 -7.34
CA MET A 54 4.33 3.51 -8.74
C MET A 54 5.61 3.35 -9.56
N ASP A 55 6.62 4.21 -9.36
CA ASP A 55 7.92 4.06 -10.03
C ASP A 55 8.55 2.68 -9.76
N ALA A 56 8.34 2.11 -8.58
CA ALA A 56 8.86 0.78 -8.27
C ALA A 56 8.30 -0.33 -9.18
N LEU A 57 7.06 -0.17 -9.68
CA LEU A 57 6.48 -1.06 -10.68
C LEU A 57 6.93 -0.66 -12.09
N ALA A 58 7.00 0.65 -12.39
CA ALA A 58 7.48 1.14 -13.68
C ALA A 58 8.90 0.65 -14.01
N ASP A 59 9.77 0.57 -13.00
CA ASP A 59 11.18 0.15 -13.09
C ASP A 59 11.36 -1.38 -13.21
N CYS A 60 10.28 -2.18 -13.12
CA CYS A 60 10.40 -3.63 -13.14
C CYS A 60 10.85 -4.15 -14.51
N THR A 61 11.73 -5.16 -14.47
CA THR A 61 12.23 -5.85 -15.66
C THR A 61 12.05 -7.36 -15.51
N PRO A 62 11.72 -8.11 -16.59
CA PRO A 62 11.55 -9.55 -16.50
C PRO A 62 12.88 -10.24 -16.19
N LEU A 63 12.82 -11.32 -15.40
CA LEU A 63 13.96 -12.17 -15.08
C LEU A 63 13.87 -13.52 -15.80
N PRO A 64 14.99 -14.24 -15.95
CA PRO A 64 15.01 -15.56 -16.56
C PRO A 64 14.07 -16.56 -15.85
N ALA A 65 13.55 -17.52 -16.62
CA ALA A 65 12.78 -18.62 -16.05
C ALA A 65 13.62 -19.39 -15.01
N GLY A 66 12.98 -19.79 -13.90
CA GLY A 66 13.64 -20.50 -12.80
C GLY A 66 14.23 -19.61 -11.70
N THR A 67 14.22 -18.28 -11.86
CA THR A 67 14.50 -17.37 -10.74
C THR A 67 13.47 -17.58 -9.62
N VAL A 68 13.94 -17.78 -8.39
CA VAL A 68 13.09 -17.97 -7.22
C VAL A 68 12.58 -16.61 -6.74
N PRO A 69 11.26 -16.34 -6.79
CA PRO A 69 10.70 -15.08 -6.33
C PRO A 69 10.52 -15.09 -4.80
N LEU A 70 10.63 -13.92 -4.18
CA LEU A 70 10.15 -13.67 -2.83
C LEU A 70 8.61 -13.76 -2.82
N SER A 71 8.06 -14.28 -1.72
CA SER A 71 6.65 -14.14 -1.38
C SER A 71 6.31 -12.69 -1.03
N LEU A 72 5.01 -12.36 -1.00
CA LEU A 72 4.55 -11.03 -0.58
C LEU A 72 5.03 -10.69 0.83
N GLY A 73 4.89 -11.63 1.78
CA GLY A 73 5.31 -11.42 3.17
C GLY A 73 6.81 -11.25 3.35
N GLU A 74 7.63 -11.90 2.53
CA GLU A 74 9.09 -11.68 2.50
C GLU A 74 9.42 -10.32 1.89
N TYR A 75 8.78 -9.94 0.78
CA TYR A 75 9.02 -8.65 0.13
C TYR A 75 8.64 -7.46 1.01
N LEU A 76 7.45 -7.50 1.63
CA LEU A 76 6.96 -6.46 2.55
C LEU A 76 7.79 -6.39 3.84
N GLY A 77 8.23 -7.54 4.37
CA GLY A 77 9.06 -7.60 5.57
C GLY A 77 10.41 -6.89 5.46
N THR A 78 10.83 -6.49 4.25
CA THR A 78 12.05 -5.69 4.03
C THR A 78 11.85 -4.17 4.15
N TYR A 79 10.64 -3.69 4.45
CA TYR A 79 10.32 -2.26 4.49
C TYR A 79 10.85 -1.56 5.75
N PRO A 80 10.71 -2.11 6.97
CA PRO A 80 11.17 -1.46 8.19
C PRO A 80 12.66 -1.10 8.15
N ASP A 81 13.50 -2.04 7.69
CA ASP A 81 14.96 -1.88 7.59
C ASP A 81 15.39 -0.77 6.62
N ARG A 82 14.47 -0.27 5.79
CA ARG A 82 14.72 0.80 4.81
C ARG A 82 13.90 2.06 5.03
N ALA A 83 13.21 2.18 6.16
CA ALA A 83 12.34 3.34 6.43
C ALA A 83 13.09 4.68 6.30
N ALA A 84 14.34 4.75 6.77
CA ALA A 84 15.16 5.97 6.67
C ALA A 84 15.50 6.35 5.22
N ASP A 85 16.00 5.40 4.42
CA ASP A 85 16.28 5.60 2.99
C ASP A 85 15.01 5.94 2.21
N ILE A 86 13.88 5.37 2.64
CA ILE A 86 12.57 5.69 2.07
C ILE A 86 12.24 7.16 2.38
N ALA A 87 12.28 7.58 3.63
CA ALA A 87 11.97 8.96 3.99
C ALA A 87 12.87 9.97 3.26
N GLU A 88 14.18 9.72 3.17
CA GLU A 88 15.11 10.64 2.51
C GLU A 88 14.85 10.76 1.01
N THR A 89 14.68 9.63 0.32
CA THR A 89 14.39 9.65 -1.12
C THR A 89 13.05 10.34 -1.41
N THR A 90 12.04 10.14 -0.55
CA THR A 90 10.74 10.79 -0.72
C THR A 90 10.84 12.30 -0.57
N ARG A 91 11.57 12.79 0.45
CA ARG A 91 11.81 14.24 0.61
C ARG A 91 12.51 14.85 -0.59
N ARG A 92 13.51 14.15 -1.14
CA ARG A 92 14.20 14.58 -2.35
C ARG A 92 13.25 14.69 -3.55
N LEU A 93 12.42 13.68 -3.78
CA LEU A 93 11.44 13.69 -4.87
C LEU A 93 10.40 14.81 -4.71
N ALA A 94 9.90 15.01 -3.48
CA ALA A 94 8.98 16.09 -3.18
C ALA A 94 9.59 17.47 -3.46
N ALA A 95 10.87 17.67 -3.13
CA ALA A 95 11.59 18.90 -3.43
C ALA A 95 11.87 19.08 -4.93
N GLU A 96 12.29 18.02 -5.63
CA GLU A 96 12.55 18.02 -7.07
C GLU A 96 11.28 18.38 -7.88
N HIS A 97 10.13 17.87 -7.44
CA HIS A 97 8.86 18.08 -8.12
C HIS A 97 7.96 19.12 -7.43
N ALA A 98 8.53 19.98 -6.58
CA ALA A 98 7.75 20.95 -5.79
C ALA A 98 6.91 21.91 -6.64
N THR A 99 7.33 22.20 -7.89
CA THR A 99 6.60 23.06 -8.82
C THR A 99 5.43 22.36 -9.52
N ASP A 100 5.45 21.02 -9.58
CA ASP A 100 4.40 20.20 -10.18
C ASP A 100 4.30 18.81 -9.50
N PRO A 101 3.85 18.77 -8.23
CA PRO A 101 3.77 17.51 -7.48
C PRO A 101 2.71 16.56 -8.05
N VAL A 102 1.68 17.09 -8.71
CA VAL A 102 0.63 16.30 -9.36
C VAL A 102 1.15 15.65 -10.65
N GLY A 103 1.90 16.40 -11.47
CA GLY A 103 2.45 15.89 -12.72
C GLY A 103 3.40 14.73 -12.52
N TYR A 104 4.28 14.79 -11.50
CA TYR A 104 5.16 13.68 -11.16
C TYR A 104 4.38 12.39 -10.86
N VAL A 105 3.47 12.42 -9.89
CA VAL A 105 2.74 11.23 -9.44
C VAL A 105 1.85 10.66 -10.55
N THR A 106 1.24 11.53 -11.37
CA THR A 106 0.47 11.11 -12.55
C THR A 106 1.35 10.44 -13.61
N ALA A 107 2.55 10.98 -13.87
CA ALA A 107 3.49 10.39 -14.81
C ALA A 107 4.02 9.03 -14.34
N SER A 108 4.33 8.89 -13.05
CA SER A 108 4.73 7.63 -12.41
C SER A 108 3.66 6.56 -12.54
N ALA A 109 2.39 6.90 -12.27
CA ALA A 109 1.29 5.95 -12.42
C ALA A 109 1.12 5.50 -13.87
N ARG A 110 1.15 6.43 -14.83
CA ARG A 110 1.09 6.10 -16.26
C ARG A 110 2.23 5.18 -16.70
N ALA A 111 3.45 5.44 -16.23
CA ALA A 111 4.60 4.58 -16.53
C ALA A 111 4.42 3.17 -15.95
N ALA A 112 3.94 3.07 -14.72
CA ALA A 112 3.67 1.78 -14.08
C ALA A 112 2.62 0.95 -14.82
N PHE A 113 1.52 1.58 -15.28
CA PHE A 113 0.50 0.89 -16.08
C PHE A 113 1.03 0.47 -17.44
N ALA A 114 1.82 1.31 -18.12
CA ALA A 114 2.47 0.92 -19.37
C ALA A 114 3.42 -0.28 -19.19
N THR A 115 4.17 -0.33 -18.08
CA THR A 115 5.01 -1.50 -17.75
C THR A 115 4.17 -2.74 -17.48
N LEU A 116 3.05 -2.61 -16.76
CA LEU A 116 2.13 -3.72 -16.49
C LEU A 116 1.53 -4.30 -17.79
N ASP A 117 1.09 -3.44 -18.70
CA ASP A 117 0.60 -3.84 -20.02
C ASP A 117 1.68 -4.55 -20.84
N ALA A 118 2.92 -4.05 -20.82
CA ALA A 118 4.04 -4.64 -21.54
C ALA A 118 4.46 -6.02 -21.00
N LEU A 119 4.37 -6.23 -19.68
CA LEU A 119 4.71 -7.51 -19.04
C LEU A 119 3.59 -8.56 -19.18
N GLY A 120 2.35 -8.13 -19.43
CA GLY A 120 1.21 -8.98 -19.73
C GLY A 120 0.70 -9.81 -18.53
N SER A 121 -0.22 -10.73 -18.81
CA SER A 121 -0.94 -11.50 -17.77
C SER A 121 -0.26 -12.80 -17.34
N GLY A 122 0.91 -13.14 -17.90
CA GLY A 122 1.59 -14.42 -17.68
C GLY A 122 2.26 -14.60 -16.31
N ASP A 123 2.12 -13.62 -15.42
CA ASP A 123 2.74 -13.57 -14.09
C ASP A 123 4.25 -13.89 -14.08
N PRO A 124 5.07 -13.23 -14.93
CA PRO A 124 6.51 -13.47 -14.96
C PRO A 124 7.17 -13.06 -13.64
N VAL A 125 8.33 -13.65 -13.36
CA VAL A 125 9.20 -13.15 -12.29
C VAL A 125 9.87 -11.87 -12.81
N VAL A 126 9.81 -10.81 -12.02
CA VAL A 126 10.40 -9.51 -12.31
C VAL A 126 11.40 -9.11 -11.25
N GLN A 127 12.42 -8.35 -11.65
CA GLN A 127 13.31 -7.68 -10.72
C GLN A 127 12.60 -6.45 -10.14
N ALA A 128 12.24 -6.51 -8.86
CA ALA A 128 11.80 -5.35 -8.11
C ALA A 128 12.97 -4.75 -7.31
N ARG A 129 12.78 -3.56 -6.72
CA ARG A 129 13.82 -2.83 -5.97
C ARG A 129 14.47 -3.64 -4.83
N ARG A 130 13.76 -4.63 -4.29
CA ARG A 130 14.15 -5.36 -3.07
C ARG A 130 14.39 -6.85 -3.31
N GLY A 131 14.36 -7.28 -4.58
CA GLY A 131 14.56 -8.67 -4.97
C GLY A 131 13.63 -9.12 -6.09
N PRO A 132 13.83 -10.35 -6.59
CA PRO A 132 12.92 -10.97 -7.54
C PRO A 132 11.56 -11.25 -6.90
N VAL A 133 10.47 -10.93 -7.60
CA VAL A 133 9.09 -11.24 -7.18
C VAL A 133 8.27 -11.65 -8.40
N ARG A 134 7.16 -12.37 -8.19
CA ARG A 134 6.14 -12.50 -9.24
C ARG A 134 5.53 -11.13 -9.55
N LEU A 135 5.12 -10.92 -10.80
CA LEU A 135 4.45 -9.68 -11.21
C LEU A 135 3.19 -9.41 -10.37
N SER A 136 2.37 -10.45 -10.14
CA SER A 136 1.21 -10.39 -9.24
C SER A 136 1.59 -9.87 -7.84
N THR A 137 2.63 -10.44 -7.22
CA THR A 137 3.18 -9.98 -5.93
C THR A 137 3.61 -8.51 -6.00
N MET A 138 4.28 -8.10 -7.07
CA MET A 138 4.71 -6.71 -7.24
C MET A 138 3.52 -5.76 -7.33
N VAL A 139 2.51 -6.09 -8.14
CA VAL A 139 1.28 -5.29 -8.29
C VAL A 139 0.52 -5.22 -6.97
N VAL A 140 0.30 -6.35 -6.28
CA VAL A 140 -0.34 -6.38 -4.95
C VAL A 140 0.43 -5.49 -3.96
N SER A 141 1.76 -5.52 -3.96
CA SER A 141 2.55 -4.63 -3.10
C SER A 141 2.30 -3.14 -3.39
N ARG A 142 1.96 -2.77 -4.63
CA ARG A 142 1.59 -1.39 -4.98
C ARG A 142 0.18 -1.07 -4.50
N VAL A 143 -0.77 -1.99 -4.64
CA VAL A 143 -2.12 -1.83 -4.08
C VAL A 143 -2.05 -1.60 -2.56
N VAL A 144 -1.23 -2.39 -1.84
CA VAL A 144 -0.97 -2.19 -0.40
C VAL A 144 -0.51 -0.77 -0.13
N GLU A 145 0.50 -0.28 -0.84
CA GLU A 145 1.03 1.07 -0.62
C GLU A 145 0.01 2.16 -0.92
N LEU A 146 -0.72 2.06 -2.04
CA LEU A 146 -1.75 3.05 -2.39
C LEU A 146 -2.92 3.04 -1.41
N VAL A 147 -3.35 1.87 -0.91
CA VAL A 147 -4.44 1.75 0.07
C VAL A 147 -4.01 2.31 1.43
N VAL A 148 -2.84 1.89 1.94
CA VAL A 148 -2.34 2.34 3.25
C VAL A 148 -2.11 3.85 3.23
N HIS A 149 -1.42 4.36 2.22
CA HIS A 149 -1.09 5.77 2.16
C HIS A 149 -2.25 6.64 1.63
N GLY A 150 -3.22 6.05 0.94
CA GLY A 150 -4.52 6.68 0.67
C GLY A 150 -5.30 6.94 1.97
N ASP A 151 -5.32 5.99 2.90
CA ASP A 151 -5.88 6.22 4.24
C ASP A 151 -5.08 7.26 5.03
N ASP A 152 -3.75 7.26 4.93
CA ASP A 152 -2.90 8.29 5.55
C ASP A 152 -3.24 9.69 4.99
N LEU A 153 -3.40 9.83 3.67
CA LEU A 153 -3.80 11.09 3.02
C LEU A 153 -5.19 11.54 3.47
N LEU A 154 -6.15 10.62 3.52
CA LEU A 154 -7.50 10.92 3.99
C LEU A 154 -7.48 11.54 5.38
N ARG A 155 -6.77 10.91 6.32
CA ARG A 155 -6.65 11.38 7.70
C ARG A 155 -5.92 12.72 7.76
N SER A 156 -4.86 12.89 6.97
CA SER A 156 -4.06 14.12 6.92
C SER A 156 -4.90 15.32 6.42
N VAL A 157 -5.60 15.15 5.30
CA VAL A 157 -6.42 16.22 4.72
C VAL A 157 -7.62 16.56 5.61
N ARG A 158 -8.25 15.57 6.25
CA ARG A 158 -9.33 15.83 7.23
C ARG A 158 -8.82 16.64 8.41
N ARG A 159 -7.64 16.30 8.96
CA ARG A 159 -6.98 17.04 10.04
C ARG A 159 -6.71 18.49 9.64
N ALA A 160 -6.13 18.70 8.45
CA ALA A 160 -5.78 20.03 7.95
C ALA A 160 -7.01 20.92 7.64
N ARG A 161 -8.10 20.34 7.13
CA ARG A 161 -9.29 21.11 6.70
C ARG A 161 -10.40 21.21 7.74
N GLY A 162 -10.30 20.48 8.85
CA GLY A 162 -11.26 20.54 9.96
C GLY A 162 -12.68 20.07 9.62
N ARG A 163 -12.88 19.21 8.60
CA ARG A 163 -14.20 18.66 8.20
C ARG A 163 -14.10 17.24 7.59
N ASP A 164 -15.21 16.51 7.67
CA ASP A 164 -15.42 15.15 7.12
C ASP A 164 -15.79 15.10 5.62
N SER A 165 -15.82 16.23 4.91
CA SER A 165 -16.48 16.31 3.59
C SER A 165 -15.59 15.96 2.38
N VAL A 166 -14.44 15.31 2.57
CA VAL A 166 -13.62 14.81 1.45
C VAL A 166 -13.98 13.35 1.17
N ALA A 167 -14.16 13.03 -0.12
CA ALA A 167 -14.46 11.68 -0.58
C ALA A 167 -13.33 10.72 -0.20
N ASP A 168 -13.65 9.51 0.26
CA ASP A 168 -12.63 8.54 0.63
C ASP A 168 -11.78 8.14 -0.60
N PRO A 169 -10.43 8.33 -0.57
CA PRO A 169 -9.54 7.98 -1.67
C PRO A 169 -9.21 6.49 -1.70
N VAL A 170 -9.71 5.68 -0.76
CA VAL A 170 -9.47 4.24 -0.71
C VAL A 170 -10.63 3.52 -1.37
N ASP A 171 -10.34 2.76 -2.43
CA ASP A 171 -11.32 1.93 -3.09
C ASP A 171 -11.70 0.73 -2.19
N PRO A 172 -13.00 0.45 -1.97
CA PRO A 172 -13.43 -0.66 -1.11
C PRO A 172 -12.97 -2.04 -1.58
N GLY A 173 -12.89 -2.27 -2.89
CA GLY A 173 -12.44 -3.55 -3.45
C GLY A 173 -10.93 -3.74 -3.29
N ALA A 174 -10.15 -2.68 -3.53
CA ALA A 174 -8.71 -2.68 -3.25
C ALA A 174 -8.42 -2.87 -1.75
N LEU A 175 -9.19 -2.23 -0.87
CA LEU A 175 -9.07 -2.39 0.58
C LEU A 175 -9.34 -3.84 1.02
N ALA A 176 -10.40 -4.47 0.50
CA ALA A 176 -10.72 -5.86 0.79
C ALA A 176 -9.60 -6.80 0.33
N LEU A 177 -9.09 -6.61 -0.88
CA LEU A 177 -7.96 -7.39 -1.41
C LEU A 177 -6.72 -7.26 -0.52
N VAL A 178 -6.35 -6.03 -0.12
CA VAL A 178 -5.21 -5.79 0.77
C VAL A 178 -5.42 -6.43 2.13
N ALA A 179 -6.62 -6.34 2.70
CA ALA A 179 -6.97 -6.97 3.96
C ALA A 179 -6.78 -8.50 3.90
N ASP A 180 -7.26 -9.14 2.84
CA ASP A 180 -7.15 -10.58 2.63
C ASP A 180 -5.70 -11.03 2.42
N GLU A 181 -4.91 -10.29 1.65
CA GLU A 181 -3.49 -10.60 1.40
C GLU A 181 -2.63 -10.44 2.68
N LEU A 182 -2.88 -9.41 3.48
CA LEU A 182 -2.21 -9.26 4.79
C LEU A 182 -2.63 -10.37 5.76
N LEU A 183 -3.90 -10.78 5.75
CA LEU A 183 -4.37 -11.91 6.55
C LEU A 183 -3.76 -13.24 6.08
N ALA A 184 -3.56 -13.42 4.77
CA ALA A 184 -2.90 -14.59 4.21
C ALA A 184 -1.45 -14.73 4.72
N ILE A 185 -0.72 -13.63 4.91
CA ILE A 185 0.62 -13.63 5.53
C ILE A 185 0.55 -14.15 6.97
N VAL A 186 -0.41 -13.68 7.77
CA VAL A 186 -0.62 -14.14 9.16
C VAL A 186 -0.94 -15.64 9.19
N ARG A 187 -1.89 -16.08 8.34
CA ARG A 187 -2.25 -17.49 8.20
C ARG A 187 -1.06 -18.36 7.81
N ALA A 188 -0.23 -17.90 6.86
CA ALA A 188 0.95 -18.64 6.41
C ALA A 188 2.02 -18.76 7.50
N ARG A 189 2.19 -17.74 8.34
CA ARG A 189 3.20 -17.74 9.42
C ARG A 189 2.74 -18.47 10.69
N GLY A 190 1.45 -18.45 10.99
CA GLY A 190 0.92 -18.91 12.28
C GLY A 190 -0.08 -20.05 12.24
N GLY A 191 -0.63 -20.38 11.07
CA GLY A 191 -1.51 -21.54 10.88
C GLY A 191 -2.93 -21.38 11.43
N TRP A 192 -3.38 -20.18 11.78
CA TRP A 192 -4.72 -19.92 12.31
C TRP A 192 -5.78 -19.77 11.20
N ASP A 193 -7.05 -20.06 11.51
CA ASP A 193 -8.18 -19.79 10.61
C ASP A 193 -8.98 -18.57 11.09
N LEU A 194 -8.62 -17.40 10.55
CA LEU A 194 -9.16 -16.10 10.90
C LEU A 194 -9.91 -15.48 9.72
N GLU A 195 -10.88 -14.61 9.98
CA GLU A 195 -11.62 -13.86 8.96
C GLU A 195 -11.55 -12.37 9.26
N VAL A 196 -11.54 -11.54 8.20
CA VAL A 196 -11.59 -10.08 8.33
C VAL A 196 -13.03 -9.65 8.63
N VAL A 197 -13.20 -8.89 9.72
CA VAL A 197 -14.48 -8.28 10.12
C VAL A 197 -14.51 -6.80 9.71
N ASP A 198 -13.43 -6.07 9.97
CA ASP A 198 -13.26 -4.68 9.58
C ASP A 198 -11.93 -4.52 8.83
N ALA A 199 -12.02 -4.44 7.50
CA ALA A 199 -10.86 -4.38 6.62
C ALA A 199 -9.98 -3.15 6.89
N ARG A 200 -10.55 -1.98 7.17
CA ARG A 200 -9.76 -0.76 7.40
C ARG A 200 -9.05 -0.83 8.76
N ARG A 201 -9.75 -1.27 9.80
CA ARG A 201 -9.13 -1.47 11.12
C ARG A 201 -8.01 -2.51 11.03
N TRP A 202 -8.26 -3.64 10.36
CA TRP A 202 -7.27 -4.68 10.15
C TRP A 202 -6.03 -4.15 9.41
N VAL A 203 -6.21 -3.49 8.27
CA VAL A 203 -5.09 -2.93 7.49
C VAL A 203 -4.30 -1.91 8.31
N ARG A 204 -4.94 -1.08 9.14
CA ARG A 204 -4.22 -0.14 10.02
C ARG A 204 -3.35 -0.84 11.06
N LEU A 205 -3.86 -1.90 11.71
CA LEU A 205 -3.07 -2.70 12.65
C LEU A 205 -1.91 -3.40 11.94
N ALA A 206 -2.19 -4.05 10.80
CA ALA A 206 -1.19 -4.75 10.01
C ALA A 206 -0.10 -3.83 9.44
N ALA A 207 -0.44 -2.59 9.11
CA ALA A 207 0.49 -1.58 8.60
C ALA A 207 1.17 -0.72 9.69
N GLY A 208 0.91 -0.99 10.98
CA GLY A 208 1.46 -0.18 12.09
C GLY A 208 0.92 1.27 12.13
N ARG A 209 -0.24 1.53 11.51
CA ARG A 209 -0.93 2.83 11.50
C ARG A 209 -1.87 3.00 12.70
N ALA A 210 -2.11 1.93 13.44
CA ALA A 210 -2.72 1.92 14.76
C ALA A 210 -1.80 1.14 15.71
N PRO A 211 -1.69 1.55 16.99
CA PRO A 211 -0.97 0.78 17.98
C PRO A 211 -1.59 -0.62 18.12
N TYR A 212 -0.76 -1.62 18.38
CA TYR A 212 -1.25 -2.96 18.65
C TYR A 212 -2.02 -2.99 19.97
N ASP A 213 -3.23 -3.51 19.91
CA ASP A 213 -4.11 -3.75 21.05
C ASP A 213 -4.99 -4.97 20.75
N VAL A 214 -5.18 -5.85 21.74
CA VAL A 214 -5.90 -7.11 21.55
C VAL A 214 -7.41 -6.90 21.36
N ASP A 215 -7.98 -5.85 21.95
CA ASP A 215 -9.39 -5.51 21.80
C ASP A 215 -9.62 -4.92 20.40
N GLU A 216 -8.73 -4.05 19.93
CA GLU A 216 -8.76 -3.57 18.53
C GLU A 216 -8.59 -4.71 17.53
N LEU A 217 -7.73 -5.69 17.83
CA LEU A 217 -7.57 -6.87 16.99
C LEU A 217 -8.86 -7.70 16.91
N ALA A 218 -9.54 -7.91 18.03
CA ALA A 218 -10.81 -8.65 18.08
C ALA A 218 -11.98 -7.92 17.39
N LEU A 219 -11.89 -6.60 17.23
CA LEU A 219 -12.82 -5.81 16.41
C LEU A 219 -12.48 -5.86 14.91
N ALA A 220 -11.24 -6.20 14.56
CA ALA A 220 -10.75 -6.25 13.19
C ALA A 220 -10.87 -7.65 12.57
N LEU A 221 -10.63 -8.70 13.37
CA LEU A 221 -10.60 -10.09 12.97
C LEU A 221 -11.47 -10.95 13.88
N GLN A 222 -11.96 -12.07 13.35
CA GLN A 222 -12.62 -13.12 14.13
C GLN A 222 -12.04 -14.50 13.80
N ALA A 223 -12.14 -15.44 14.72
CA ALA A 223 -11.90 -16.84 14.39
C ALA A 223 -13.06 -17.39 13.55
N ARG A 224 -12.75 -18.23 12.57
CA ARG A 224 -13.78 -18.82 11.70
C ARG A 224 -14.73 -19.74 12.46
N TYR A 225 -14.20 -20.49 13.42
CA TYR A 225 -14.96 -21.41 14.25
C TYR A 225 -15.23 -20.75 15.61
N THR A 226 -16.48 -20.81 16.07
CA THR A 226 -16.91 -20.18 17.33
C THR A 226 -16.30 -20.82 18.58
N SER A 227 -15.68 -21.99 18.44
CA SER A 227 -14.89 -22.66 19.48
C SER A 227 -13.50 -22.05 19.67
N ASP A 228 -13.03 -21.27 18.71
CA ASP A 228 -11.67 -20.75 18.65
C ASP A 228 -11.66 -19.27 19.08
N ALA A 229 -10.50 -18.82 19.57
CA ALA A 229 -10.27 -17.42 19.92
C ALA A 229 -9.34 -16.77 18.90
N VAL A 230 -9.44 -15.44 18.75
CA VAL A 230 -8.43 -14.67 18.01
C VAL A 230 -7.10 -14.77 18.78
N PRO A 231 -6.01 -15.24 18.16
CA PRO A 231 -4.72 -15.38 18.82
C PRO A 231 -4.09 -14.01 19.06
N ASP A 232 -3.19 -13.93 20.04
CA ASP A 232 -2.32 -12.76 20.23
C ASP A 232 -1.31 -12.67 19.07
N LEU A 233 -1.44 -11.64 18.24
CA LEU A 233 -0.57 -11.37 17.10
C LEU A 233 0.56 -10.37 17.41
N GLY A 234 0.79 -10.00 18.67
CA GLY A 234 1.75 -8.96 19.06
C GLY A 234 3.20 -9.24 18.68
N ARG A 235 3.56 -10.52 18.44
CA ARG A 235 4.89 -10.90 17.92
C ARG A 235 4.99 -10.88 16.38
N MET A 236 3.87 -10.72 15.69
CA MET A 236 3.80 -10.69 14.23
C MET A 236 3.52 -9.30 13.68
N LEU A 237 2.84 -8.44 14.45
CA LEU A 237 2.43 -7.11 14.00
C LEU A 237 3.41 -6.02 14.47
N PRO A 238 3.61 -4.97 13.67
CA PRO A 238 3.09 -4.79 12.31
C PRO A 238 3.78 -5.70 11.27
N LEU A 239 3.11 -5.91 10.13
CA LEU A 239 3.65 -6.66 8.98
C LEU A 239 4.49 -5.78 8.05
N LEU A 240 4.30 -4.45 8.11
CA LEU A 240 4.96 -3.44 7.28
C LEU A 240 5.98 -2.61 8.08
#